data_AF-A0A924HUY4-F1
#
_entry.id   AF-A0A924HUY4-F1
#
_cell.length_a   1.000
_cell.length_b   1.000
_cell.length_c   1.000
_cell.angle_alpha   90.00
_cell.angle_beta   90.00
_cell.angle_gamma   90.00
#
_symmetry.space_group_name_H-M   'P 1'
#
loop_
_entity.id
_entity.type
_entity.pdbx_description
1 polymer ?
#
loop_
_entity_poly.entity_id
_entity_poly.type
_entity_poly.pdbx_seq_one_letter_code
_entity_poly.pdbx_strand_id
1 'polypeptide(L)'
;MTNYAIIAQVIVALSIGYVWIFRFDNIVKEFNQYGLSDLTRTIVGSSKIALSTLLVAGIWYPDLVLIPALLIAFLMLSAQYFHFKVGNPWQKHMPS
;
A
#
# COMPACT_ATOMS: atom_id res chain seq x y z
N MET A 1 -22.35 -0.40 4.72
CA MET A 1 -21.32 0.65 4.54
C MET A 1 -21.92 1.83 3.80
N THR A 2 -21.44 3.05 4.03
CA THR A 2 -21.86 4.23 3.26
C THR A 2 -21.20 4.22 1.88
N ASN A 3 -21.84 4.85 0.88
CA ASN A 3 -21.28 4.93 -0.49
C ASN A 3 -19.87 5.54 -0.51
N TYR A 4 -19.58 6.49 0.38
CA TYR A 4 -18.26 7.11 0.49
C TYR A 4 -17.17 6.12 0.94
N ALA A 5 -17.48 5.21 1.87
CA ALA A 5 -16.53 4.21 2.34
C ALA A 5 -16.18 3.21 1.22
N ILE A 6 -17.19 2.79 0.45
CA ILE A 6 -16.99 1.89 -0.70
C ILE A 6 -16.10 2.54 -1.75
N ILE A 7 -16.37 3.80 -2.10
CA ILE A 7 -15.54 4.55 -3.06
C ILE A 7 -14.09 4.64 -2.56
N ALA A 8 -13.87 4.96 -1.28
CA ALA A 8 -12.54 5.02 -0.69
C ALA A 8 -11.81 3.67 -0.74
N GLN A 9 -12.49 2.57 -0.40
CA GLN A 9 -11.92 1.21 -0.47
C GLN A 9 -11.46 0.86 -1.89
N VAL A 10 -12.28 1.16 -2.89
CA VAL A 10 -11.96 0.91 -4.30
C VAL A 10 -10.77 1.75 -4.75
N ILE A 11 -10.74 3.05 -4.43
CA ILE A 11 -9.62 3.93 -4.78
C ILE A 11 -8.31 3.44 -4.14
N VAL A 12 -8.33 3.10 -2.84
CA VAL A 12 -7.14 2.60 -2.13
C VAL A 12 -6.68 1.28 -2.74
N ALA A 13 -7.60 0.35 -3.02
CA ALA A 13 -7.24 -0.95 -3.57
C ALA A 13 -6.64 -0.84 -4.97
N LEU A 14 -7.23 -0.01 -5.84
CA LEU A 14 -6.71 0.25 -7.18
C LEU A 14 -5.36 0.96 -7.15
N SER A 15 -5.17 1.94 -6.26
CA SER A 15 -3.89 2.64 -6.11
C SER A 15 -2.77 1.69 -5.68
N ILE A 16 -3.03 0.83 -4.69
CA ILE A 16 -2.07 -0.20 -4.26
C ILE A 16 -1.76 -1.15 -5.41
N GLY A 17 -2.80 -1.65 -6.11
CA GLY A 17 -2.62 -2.54 -7.25
C GLY A 17 -1.79 -1.89 -8.36
N TYR A 18 -2.05 -0.63 -8.69
CA TYR A 18 -1.31 0.10 -9.71
C TYR A 18 0.19 0.17 -9.41
N VAL A 19 0.53 0.62 -8.20
CA VAL A 19 1.93 0.81 -7.78
C VAL A 19 2.68 -0.53 -7.74
N TRP A 20 2.06 -1.59 -7.20
CA TRP A 20 2.73 -2.88 -7.03
C TRP A 20 2.74 -3.78 -8.26
N ILE A 21 1.83 -3.58 -9.21
CA ILE A 21 1.78 -4.36 -10.45
C ILE A 21 2.52 -3.63 -11.58
N PHE A 22 2.18 -2.37 -11.84
CA PHE A 22 2.69 -1.65 -13.01
C PHE A 22 3.97 -0.85 -12.75
N ARG A 23 4.22 -0.45 -11.49
CA ARG A 23 5.44 0.29 -11.11
C ARG A 23 6.43 -0.53 -10.30
N PHE A 24 6.41 -1.86 -10.45
CA PHE A 24 7.25 -2.76 -9.66
C PHE A 24 8.75 -2.41 -9.76
N ASP A 25 9.26 -2.08 -10.94
CA ASP A 25 10.66 -1.67 -11.13
C ASP A 25 11.05 -0.43 -10.32
N ASN A 26 10.10 0.50 -10.12
CA ASN A 26 10.33 1.67 -9.27
C ASN A 26 10.41 1.27 -7.81
N ILE A 27 9.56 0.34 -7.36
CA ILE A 27 9.61 -0.23 -6.01
C ILE A 27 10.96 -0.94 -5.77
N VAL A 28 11.48 -1.68 -6.76
CA VAL A 28 12.80 -2.31 -6.66
C VAL A 28 13.87 -1.26 -6.37
N LYS A 29 13.90 -0.16 -7.14
CA LYS A 29 14.85 0.94 -6.96
C LYS A 29 14.69 1.64 -5.61
N GLU A 30 13.45 1.87 -5.18
CA GLU A 30 13.14 2.50 -3.90
C GLU A 30 13.59 1.64 -2.71
N PHE A 31 13.30 0.34 -2.71
CA PHE A 31 13.72 -0.55 -1.63
C PHE A 31 15.24 -0.69 -1.56
N ASN A 32 15.93 -0.69 -2.70
CA ASN A 32 17.39 -0.62 -2.75
C ASN A 32 17.91 0.69 -2.13
N GLN A 33 17.28 1.83 -2.43
CA GLN A 33 17.60 3.12 -1.81
C GLN A 33 17.34 3.13 -0.30
N TYR A 34 16.29 2.45 0.17
CA TYR A 34 15.97 2.29 1.60
C TYR A 34 16.95 1.36 2.34
N GLY A 35 17.81 0.63 1.63
CA GLY A 35 18.69 -0.39 2.19
C GLY A 35 17.92 -1.60 2.72
N LEU A 36 16.75 -1.91 2.15
CA LEU A 36 15.90 -3.03 2.54
C LEU A 36 16.09 -4.21 1.59
N SER A 37 15.99 -5.44 2.13
CA SER A 37 16.16 -6.66 1.35
C SER A 37 14.98 -6.94 0.40
N ASP A 38 15.23 -7.72 -0.66
CA ASP A 38 14.20 -8.21 -1.58
C ASP A 38 13.10 -9.02 -0.87
N LEU A 39 13.46 -9.74 0.20
CA LEU A 39 12.50 -10.46 1.04
C LEU A 39 11.53 -9.47 1.70
N THR A 40 12.05 -8.39 2.29
CA THR A 40 11.22 -7.35 2.92
C THR A 40 10.30 -6.70 1.89
N ARG A 41 10.81 -6.38 0.70
CA ARG A 41 10.00 -5.86 -0.42
C ARG A 41 8.85 -6.80 -0.75
N THR A 42 9.14 -8.08 -0.88
CA THR A 42 8.16 -9.10 -1.27
C THR A 42 7.09 -9.29 -0.19
N ILE A 43 7.47 -9.30 1.09
CA ILE A 43 6.52 -9.38 2.22
C ILE A 43 5.60 -8.15 2.24
N VAL A 44 6.17 -6.94 2.13
CA VAL A 44 5.39 -5.71 2.14
C VAL A 44 4.43 -5.65 0.95
N GLY A 45 4.90 -6.05 -0.23
CA GLY A 45 4.10 -6.06 -1.46
C GLY A 45 2.95 -7.05 -1.44
N SER A 46 3.27 -8.31 -1.16
CA SER A 46 2.26 -9.37 -1.03
C SER A 46 1.22 -9.03 0.04
N SER A 47 1.66 -8.49 1.19
CA SER A 47 0.75 -8.02 2.24
C SER A 47 -0.17 -6.90 1.74
N LYS A 48 0.37 -5.87 1.08
CA LYS A 48 -0.44 -4.77 0.53
C LYS A 48 -1.48 -5.26 -0.49
N ILE A 49 -1.11 -6.19 -1.39
CA ILE A 49 -2.02 -6.78 -2.39
C ILE A 49 -3.09 -7.66 -1.72
N ALA A 50 -2.72 -8.47 -0.74
CA ALA A 50 -3.67 -9.31 -0.01
C ALA A 50 -4.69 -8.45 0.77
N LEU A 51 -4.20 -7.43 1.48
CA LEU A 51 -5.05 -6.53 2.26
C LEU A 51 -5.94 -5.66 1.36
N SER A 52 -5.46 -5.21 0.19
CA SER A 52 -6.29 -4.47 -0.76
C SER A 52 -7.40 -5.35 -1.35
N THR A 53 -7.09 -6.62 -1.62
CA THR A 53 -8.09 -7.61 -2.05
C THR A 53 -9.15 -7.82 -0.96
N LEU A 54 -8.74 -7.92 0.32
CA LEU A 54 -9.67 -8.01 1.45
C LEU A 54 -10.52 -6.74 1.62
N LEU A 55 -9.97 -5.54 1.37
CA LEU A 55 -10.77 -4.31 1.35
C LEU A 55 -11.86 -4.34 0.28
N VAL A 56 -11.57 -4.88 -0.90
CA VAL A 56 -12.58 -5.05 -1.96
C VAL A 56 -13.60 -6.12 -1.59
N ALA A 57 -13.15 -7.27 -1.06
CA ALA A 57 -14.04 -8.31 -0.51
C ALA A 57 -14.96 -7.75 0.58
N GLY A 58 -14.47 -6.77 1.35
CA GLY A 58 -15.21 -6.05 2.36
C GLY A 58 -16.49 -5.38 1.87
N ILE A 59 -16.63 -5.10 0.57
CA ILE A 59 -17.86 -4.57 -0.03
C ILE A 59 -19.03 -5.55 0.17
N TRP A 60 -18.77 -6.85 0.02
CA TRP A 60 -19.75 -7.92 0.27
C TRP A 60 -19.74 -8.39 1.73
N TYR A 61 -18.60 -8.27 2.41
CA TYR A 61 -18.41 -8.73 3.80
C TYR A 61 -17.87 -7.60 4.70
N PRO A 62 -18.73 -6.68 5.18
CA PRO A 62 -18.29 -5.45 5.87
C PRO A 62 -17.40 -5.68 7.11
N ASP A 63 -17.55 -6.80 7.80
CA ASP A 63 -16.73 -7.15 8.98
C ASP A 63 -15.25 -7.33 8.62
N LEU A 64 -14.94 -7.62 7.35
CA LEU A 64 -13.58 -7.73 6.87
C LEU A 64 -12.87 -6.38 6.72
N VAL A 65 -13.54 -5.23 6.83
CA VAL A 65 -12.93 -3.94 6.44
C VAL A 65 -11.97 -3.38 7.48
N LEU A 66 -12.28 -3.53 8.77
CA LEU A 66 -11.55 -2.84 9.84
C LEU A 66 -10.09 -3.27 9.91
N ILE A 67 -9.83 -4.59 9.96
CA ILE A 67 -8.47 -5.12 10.14
C ILE A 67 -7.57 -4.77 8.94
N PRO A 68 -7.96 -5.03 7.67
CA PRO A 68 -7.17 -4.65 6.51
C PRO A 68 -6.95 -3.15 6.36
N ALA A 69 -7.94 -2.32 6.71
CA ALA A 69 -7.77 -0.87 6.68
C ALA A 69 -6.68 -0.40 7.66
N LEU A 70 -6.68 -0.92 8.90
CA LEU A 70 -5.67 -0.60 9.90
C LEU A 70 -4.27 -1.08 9.48
N LEU A 71 -4.18 -2.30 8.94
CA LEU A 71 -2.89 -2.84 8.47
C LEU A 71 -2.35 -2.08 7.25
N ILE A 72 -3.20 -1.69 6.30
CA ILE A 72 -2.80 -0.83 5.18
C ILE A 72 -2.33 0.52 5.71
N ALA A 73 -3.05 1.14 6.65
CA ALA A 73 -2.63 2.41 7.24
C ALA A 73 -1.24 2.29 7.89
N PHE A 74 -1.00 1.23 8.66
CA PHE A 74 0.31 0.94 9.25
C PHE A 74 1.42 0.77 8.19
N LEU A 75 1.17 0.01 7.12
CA LEU A 75 2.14 -0.20 6.03
C LEU A 75 2.40 1.08 5.21
N MET A 76 1.41 1.97 5.09
CA MET A 76 1.57 3.28 4.45
C MET A 76 2.39 4.24 5.32
N LEU A 77 2.15 4.27 6.63
CA LEU A 77 2.97 5.04 7.57
C LEU A 77 4.43 4.55 7.58
N SER A 78 4.62 3.23 7.53
CA SER A 78 5.96 2.62 7.46
C SER A 78 6.69 3.04 6.17
N ALA A 79 5.99 3.01 5.03
CA ALA A 79 6.57 3.48 3.77
C ALA A 79 6.96 4.97 3.85
N GLN A 80 6.08 5.81 4.39
CA GLN A 80 6.34 7.24 4.56
C GLN A 80 7.56 7.50 5.45
N TYR A 81 7.74 6.72 6.51
CA TYR A 81 8.94 6.76 7.35
C TYR A 81 10.22 6.49 6.54
N PHE A 82 10.24 5.47 5.66
CA PHE A 82 11.42 5.19 4.83
C PHE A 82 11.70 6.29 3.82
N HIS A 83 10.67 6.87 3.21
CA HIS A 83 10.86 8.03 2.33
C HIS A 83 11.50 9.21 3.06
N PHE A 84 11.05 9.54 4.27
CA PHE A 84 11.68 10.58 5.09
C PHE A 84 13.10 10.22 5.53
N LYS A 85 13.33 8.96 5.93
CA LYS A 85 14.63 8.48 6.40
C LYS A 85 15.73 8.64 5.34
N VAL A 86 15.41 8.42 4.07
CA VAL A 86 16.38 8.57 2.96
C VAL A 86 16.41 9.98 2.36
N GLY A 87 15.69 10.94 2.96
CA GLY A 87 15.66 12.32 2.50
C GLY A 87 15.06 12.50 1.11
N ASN A 88 14.08 11.67 0.73
CA ASN A 88 13.47 11.78 -0.59
C ASN A 88 12.75 13.14 -0.77
N PRO A 89 12.76 13.73 -1.98
CA PRO A 89 11.95 14.90 -2.29
C PRO A 89 10.46 14.59 -2.07
N TRP A 90 9.69 15.59 -1.65
CA TRP A 90 8.25 15.46 -1.40
C TRP A 90 7.44 14.85 -2.55
N GLN A 91 7.88 15.05 -3.80
CA GLN A 91 7.25 14.45 -4.98
C GLN A 91 7.28 12.92 -4.98
N LYS A 92 8.27 12.31 -4.31
CA LYS A 92 8.36 10.85 -4.15
C LYS A 92 7.53 10.32 -2.97
N HIS A 93 6.90 11.17 -2.17
CA HIS A 93 6.06 10.76 -1.03
C HIS A 93 4.61 10.47 -1.45
N MET A 94 4.21 10.99 -2.60
CA MET A 94 2.93 10.63 -3.21
C MET A 94 3.01 9.21 -3.78
N PRO A 95 1.88 8.52 -3.96
CA PRO A 95 1.81 7.30 -4.75
C PRO A 95 2.12 7.65 -6.21
N SER A 96 3.40 7.89 -6.48
CA SER A 96 3.92 8.06 -7.83
C SER A 96 3.87 6.73 -8.53
#